data_AF-A0A350QQG9-F1
#
_entry.id   AF-A0A350QQG9-F1
#
_cell.length_a   1.000
_cell.length_b   1.000
_cell.length_c   1.000
_cell.angle_alpha   90.00
_cell.angle_beta   90.00
_cell.angle_gamma   90.00
#
_symmetry.space_group_name_H-M   'P 1'
#
loop_
_entity.id
_entity.type
_entity.pdbx_description
1 polymer ?
#
loop_
_entity_poly.entity_id
_entity_poly.type
_entity_poly.pdbx_seq_one_letter_code
_entity_poly.pdbx_strand_id
1 'polypeptide(L)' 'MAVGFDRPLVALFGPTDPAEVGPYGRSDAVLRPENSFGKGRDYRMPTDTSGSMSDIEVDSVLQKALAQIGGVA' A
#
# COMPACT_ATOMS: atom_id res chain seq x y z
N MET A 1 4.57 -12.56 -3.98
CA MET A 1 4.54 -13.97 -3.48
C MET A 1 3.50 -14.20 -2.38
N ALA A 2 3.32 -13.30 -1.40
CA ALA A 2 2.35 -13.47 -0.30
C ALA A 2 0.94 -13.93 -0.71
N VAL A 3 0.34 -13.32 -1.74
CA VAL A 3 -0.99 -13.70 -2.26
C VAL A 3 -1.04 -15.18 -2.70
N GLY A 4 -0.06 -15.63 -3.48
CA GLY A 4 -0.02 -17.01 -3.99
C GLY A 4 0.24 -18.08 -2.92
N PHE A 5 0.75 -17.68 -1.76
CA PHE A 5 0.94 -18.55 -0.59
C PHE A 5 -0.14 -18.37 0.48
N ASP A 6 -1.22 -17.67 0.16
CA ASP A 6 -2.32 -17.39 1.09
C ASP A 6 -1.85 -16.78 2.43
N ARG A 7 -0.83 -15.91 2.38
CA ARG A 7 -0.31 -15.27 3.59
C ARG A 7 -1.09 -13.98 3.89
N PRO A 8 -1.38 -13.67 5.16
CA PRO A 8 -1.79 -12.34 5.57
C PRO A 8 -0.79 -11.29 5.07
N LEU A 9 -1.27 -10.16 4.57
CA LEU A 9 -0.42 -9.12 4.01
C LEU A 9 -1.04 -7.74 4.15
N VAL A 10 -0.18 -6.72 4.15
CA VAL A 10 -0.54 -5.33 3.93
C VAL A 10 0.28 -4.84 2.75
N ALA A 11 -0.38 -4.35 1.70
CA ALA A 11 0.27 -3.90 0.48
C ALA A 11 0.30 -2.37 0.47
N LEU A 12 1.50 -1.79 0.58
CA LEU A 12 1.69 -0.35 0.60
C LEU A 12 1.84 0.18 -0.83
N PHE A 13 1.00 1.13 -1.19
CA PHE A 13 1.02 1.76 -2.51
C PHE A 13 1.18 3.27 -2.35
N GLY A 14 2.19 3.82 -3.04
CA GLY A 14 2.31 5.25 -3.27
C GLY A 14 1.62 5.62 -4.58
N PRO A 15 2.37 6.11 -5.59
CA PRO A 15 1.76 6.61 -6.82
C PRO A 15 1.21 5.48 -7.70
N THR A 16 1.76 4.26 -7.60
CA THR A 16 1.33 3.09 -8.38
C THR A 16 -0.14 2.78 -8.14
N ASP A 17 -0.89 2.51 -9.22
CA ASP A 17 -2.31 2.14 -9.14
C ASP A 17 -2.48 0.65 -8.76
N PRO A 18 -3.02 0.33 -7.57
CA PRO A 18 -3.30 -1.04 -7.17
C PRO A 18 -4.42 -1.70 -7.98
N ALA A 19 -5.24 -0.96 -8.73
CA ALA A 19 -6.21 -1.56 -9.64
C ALA A 19 -5.54 -2.27 -10.83
N GLU A 20 -4.38 -1.80 -11.27
CA GLU A 20 -3.64 -2.37 -12.40
C GLU A 20 -2.70 -3.51 -11.97
N VAL A 21 -2.03 -3.36 -10.80
CA VAL A 21 -0.96 -4.28 -10.36
C VAL A 21 -1.05 -4.69 -8.89
N GLY A 22 -2.22 -4.53 -8.28
CA GLY A 22 -2.45 -4.84 -6.87
C GLY A 22 -2.51 -6.33 -6.53
N PRO A 23 -2.67 -6.65 -5.23
CA PRO A 23 -2.83 -8.01 -4.78
C PRO A 23 -4.17 -8.59 -5.29
N TYR A 24 -4.08 -9.53 -6.23
CA TYR A 24 -5.24 -10.14 -6.88
C TYR A 24 -6.24 -10.71 -5.87
N GLY A 25 -7.51 -10.27 -5.98
CA GLY A 25 -8.59 -10.70 -5.10
C GLY A 25 -8.49 -10.22 -3.64
N ARG A 26 -7.57 -9.29 -3.32
CA ARG A 26 -7.34 -8.77 -1.96
C ARG A 26 -7.19 -7.26 -1.93
N SER A 27 -8.10 -6.54 -2.57
CA SER A 27 -8.09 -5.07 -2.60
C SER A 27 -8.18 -4.46 -1.20
N ASP A 28 -8.77 -5.17 -0.24
CA ASP A 28 -8.86 -4.81 1.17
C ASP A 28 -7.49 -4.77 1.87
N ALA A 29 -6.48 -5.50 1.37
CA ALA A 29 -5.13 -5.51 1.92
C ALA A 29 -4.30 -4.27 1.54
N VAL A 30 -4.81 -3.41 0.66
CA VAL A 30 -4.09 -2.23 0.13
C VAL A 30 -4.18 -1.04 1.08
N LEU A 31 -3.04 -0.42 1.39
CA LEU A 31 -2.96 0.87 2.09
C LEU A 31 -2.32 1.89 1.15
N ARG A 32 -3.03 2.98 0.86
CA ARG A 32 -2.63 4.02 -0.08
C ARG A 32 -3.13 5.37 0.41
N PRO A 33 -2.29 6.42 0.48
CA PRO A 33 -2.75 7.75 0.87
C PRO A 33 -3.65 8.38 -0.19
N GLU A 34 -4.61 9.17 0.26
CA GLU A 34 -5.64 9.78 -0.61
C GLU A 34 -5.05 10.76 -1.63
N ASN A 35 -3.87 11.31 -1.39
CA ASN A 35 -3.19 12.20 -2.34
C ASN A 35 -2.32 11.44 -3.37
N SER A 36 -2.36 10.11 -3.38
CA SER A 36 -1.43 9.27 -4.14
C SER A 36 -1.89 8.93 -5.56
N PHE A 37 -2.80 9.72 -6.14
CA PHE A 37 -3.37 9.45 -7.47
C PHE A 37 -2.43 9.93 -8.60
N GLY A 38 -2.06 9.01 -9.49
CA GLY A 38 -1.34 9.34 -10.73
C GLY A 38 -0.79 8.10 -11.43
N LYS A 39 -0.69 8.12 -12.77
CA LYS A 39 0.19 7.18 -13.48
C LYS A 39 1.61 7.50 -13.03
N GLY A 40 2.31 6.50 -12.50
CA GLY A 40 3.61 6.60 -11.83
C GLY A 40 4.37 7.88 -12.16
N ARG A 41 4.59 8.73 -11.15
CA ARG A 41 5.41 9.94 -11.29
C ARG A 41 6.66 9.57 -12.08
N ASP A 42 6.93 10.34 -13.14
CA ASP A 42 8.06 10.09 -14.02
C ASP A 42 9.32 9.94 -13.13
N TYR A 43 9.92 8.75 -13.13
CA TYR A 43 11.04 8.39 -12.26
C TYR A 43 12.28 9.28 -12.50
N ARG A 44 12.23 10.11 -13.55
CA ARG A 44 13.21 11.13 -13.90
C ARG A 44 12.97 12.50 -13.25
N MET A 45 11.84 12.72 -12.57
CA MET A 45 11.61 13.97 -11.86
C MET A 45 12.39 13.99 -10.54
N PRO A 46 13.07 15.10 -10.20
CA PRO A 46 13.86 15.20 -8.98
C PRO A 46 12.97 14.92 -7.77
N THR A 47 13.46 14.06 -6.88
CA THR A 47 12.87 13.65 -5.62
C THR A 47 12.50 14.85 -4.76
N ASP A 48 11.27 15.32 -4.90
CA ASP A 48 10.55 15.80 -3.74
C ASP A 48 10.18 14.55 -2.93
N THR A 49 10.98 14.25 -1.90
CA THR A 49 10.88 13.08 -1.02
C THR A 49 9.52 12.98 -0.31
N SER A 50 8.70 14.03 -0.45
CA SER A 50 7.32 14.21 0.01
C SER A 50 6.31 13.38 -0.80
N GLY A 51 6.72 12.19 -1.23
CA GLY A 51 6.10 11.47 -2.34
C GLY A 51 5.23 10.30 -1.94
N SER A 52 4.00 10.56 -1.47
CA SER A 52 2.84 9.66 -1.44
C SER A 52 2.94 8.36 -0.61
N MET A 53 4.10 7.72 -0.55
CA MET A 53 4.36 6.55 0.30
C MET A 53 4.89 7.00 1.66
N SER A 54 5.57 8.15 1.72
CA SER A 54 6.00 8.82 2.95
C SER A 54 4.82 9.29 3.82
N ASP A 55 3.65 9.51 3.20
CA ASP A 55 2.41 9.92 3.88
C ASP A 55 1.68 8.71 4.52
N ILE A 56 2.28 7.51 4.43
CA ILE A 56 1.75 6.31 5.08
C ILE A 56 2.23 6.28 6.53
N GLU A 57 1.30 6.52 7.45
CA GLU A 57 1.56 6.44 8.88
C GLU A 57 1.83 5.00 9.35
N VAL A 58 2.86 4.83 10.18
CA VAL A 58 3.25 3.53 10.73
C VAL A 58 2.12 2.89 11.52
N ASP A 59 1.37 3.67 12.30
CA ASP A 59 0.24 3.18 13.08
C ASP A 59 -0.88 2.61 12.19
N SER A 60 -1.11 3.21 11.02
CA SER A 60 -2.09 2.70 10.04
C SER A 60 -1.65 1.35 9.47
N VAL A 61 -0.35 1.17 9.23
CA VAL A 61 0.21 -0.11 8.80
C VAL A 61 0.06 -1.16 9.89
N LEU A 62 0.40 -0.80 11.14
CA LEU A 62 0.31 -1.71 12.28
C LEU A 62 -1.12 -2.16 12.54
N GLN A 63 -2.07 -1.24 12.59
CA GLN A 63 -3.49 -1.54 12.79
C GLN A 63 -4.00 -2.51 11.70
N LYS A 64 -3.65 -2.25 10.44
CA LYS A 64 -4.05 -3.09 9.32
C LYS A 64 -3.39 -4.46 9.36
N ALA A 65 -2.12 -4.53 9.76
CA ALA A 65 -1.40 -5.79 9.93
C ALA A 65 -2.02 -6.64 11.03
N LEU A 66 -2.37 -6.04 12.18
CA LEU A 66 -3.06 -6.72 13.29
C LEU A 66 -4.41 -7.30 12.84
N ALA A 67 -5.21 -6.51 12.13
CA ALA A 67 -6.49 -6.96 11.57
C ALA A 67 -6.31 -8.17 10.64
N GLN A 68 -5.25 -8.21 9.83
CA GLN A 68 -4.97 -9.30 8.89
C GLN A 68 -4.50 -10.60 9.57
N ILE A 69 -3.87 -10.51 10.75
CA ILE A 69 -3.39 -11.69 11.50
C ILE A 69 -4.34 -12.10 12.64
N GLY A 70 -5.51 -11.46 12.77
CA GLY A 70 -6.49 -11.75 13.81
C GLY A 70 -6.13 -11.19 15.20
N GLY A 71 -5.22 -10.23 15.27
CA GLY A 71 -4.92 -9.49 16.49
C GLY A 71 -6.01 -8.44 16.73
N VAL A 72 -6.76 -8.59 17.82
CA VAL A 72 -7.74 -7.61 18.30
C VAL A 72 -7.01 -6.29 18.59
N ALA A 73 -7.49 -5.20 17.99
CA ALA A 73 -7.04 -3.82 18.24
C ALA A 73 -7.44 -3.34 19.65
#